data_AF-X1R259-F1
#
_entry.id   AF-X1R259-F1
#
_cell.length_a   1.000
_cell.length_b   1.000
_cell.length_c   1.000
_cell.angle_alpha   90.00
_cell.angle_beta   90.00
_cell.angle_gamma   90.00
#
_symmetry.space_group_name_H-M   'P 1'
#
loop_
_entity.id
_entity.type
_entity.pdbx_description
1 polymer ?
#
loop_
_entity_poly.entity_id
_entity_poly.type
_entity_poly.pdbx_seq_one_letter_code
_entity_poly.pdbx_strand_id
1 'polypeptide(L)'
;LKLSTSSSFNIFSRHVSIAGGIDNSVVRAEELSCNTMQIFSKNASTWREKILKEDEVESFRENLKNSNINPVFIHTSYLINLASPSDELYFKSINAFLEEMKRADLLLPDPYLIIHPGAHTGAGEEYGIQRIIRALNIILEKSADLNLKTMILLEDTAGSGTHLGYTFYQLKRMVEGAKDRKRIGMCFDTCHAFAAGYDLSHQEGVEQTLEEIDKYLGLEQLKVIHLNDSKYP
;
A
#
# COMPACT_ATOMS: atom_id res chain seq x y z
N LEU A 1 11.53 21.61 -16.06
CA LEU A 1 12.19 21.78 -14.75
C LEU A 1 13.57 21.13 -14.82
N LYS A 2 14.65 21.89 -14.65
CA LYS A 2 16.01 21.31 -14.56
C LYS A 2 16.16 20.72 -13.16
N LEU A 3 16.05 19.41 -13.04
CA LEU A 3 16.38 18.69 -11.81
C LEU A 3 17.89 18.82 -11.60
N SER A 4 18.29 19.55 -10.54
CA SER A 4 19.69 19.59 -10.12
C SER A 4 20.06 18.22 -9.58
N THR A 5 21.10 17.61 -10.13
CA THR A 5 21.70 16.37 -9.63
C THR A 5 22.41 16.62 -8.30
N SER A 6 21.64 16.68 -7.21
CA SER A 6 22.16 16.57 -5.85
C SER A 6 22.21 15.09 -5.47
N SER A 7 23.42 14.58 -5.16
CA SER A 7 23.73 13.26 -4.58
C SER A 7 22.70 12.14 -4.84
N SER A 8 23.04 11.19 -5.72
CA SER A 8 22.26 9.97 -5.92
C SER A 8 22.02 9.25 -4.58
N PHE A 9 20.85 9.47 -3.98
CA PHE A 9 20.34 8.61 -2.93
C PHE A 9 19.90 7.33 -3.62
N ASN A 10 20.77 6.33 -3.62
CA ASN A 10 20.41 5.01 -4.12
C ASN A 10 19.47 4.39 -3.11
N ILE A 11 18.17 4.41 -3.38
CA ILE A 11 17.17 3.68 -2.59
C ILE A 11 17.33 2.20 -2.91
N PHE A 12 17.62 1.39 -1.91
CA PHE A 12 17.68 -0.06 -2.03
C PHE A 12 16.66 -0.65 -1.07
N SER A 13 15.70 -1.39 -1.62
CA SER A 13 14.56 -1.91 -0.87
C SER A 13 14.17 -3.30 -1.33
N ARG A 14 13.50 -4.03 -0.44
CA ARG A 14 12.86 -5.31 -0.72
C ARG A 14 11.58 -5.44 0.08
N HIS A 15 10.70 -6.32 -0.37
CA HIS A 15 9.72 -6.93 0.51
C HIS A 15 10.43 -7.97 1.38
N VAL A 16 10.58 -7.68 2.67
CA VAL A 16 11.37 -8.48 3.61
C VAL A 16 10.47 -9.40 4.44
N SER A 17 10.94 -10.63 4.66
CA SER A 17 10.21 -11.63 5.42
C SER A 17 10.21 -11.34 6.92
N ILE A 18 9.05 -11.51 7.54
CA ILE A 18 8.83 -11.48 9.00
C ILE A 18 8.89 -12.88 9.65
N ALA A 19 9.36 -13.90 8.92
CA ALA A 19 9.45 -15.26 9.45
C ALA A 19 10.32 -15.30 10.71
N GLY A 20 9.89 -16.03 11.74
CA GLY A 20 10.60 -16.10 13.02
C GLY A 20 10.43 -14.89 13.95
N GLY A 21 9.75 -13.82 13.52
CA GLY A 21 9.53 -12.60 14.31
C GLY A 21 9.57 -11.36 13.42
N ILE A 22 8.74 -10.36 13.74
CA ILE A 22 8.67 -9.12 12.94
C ILE A 22 9.93 -8.27 13.08
N ASP A 23 10.53 -8.28 14.27
CA ASP A 23 11.82 -7.68 14.62
C ASP A 23 12.98 -8.15 13.72
N ASN A 24 12.97 -9.44 13.33
CA ASN A 24 13.97 -10.00 12.42
C ASN A 24 13.91 -9.40 11.00
N SER A 25 12.80 -8.76 10.61
CA SER A 25 12.71 -8.12 9.29
C SER A 25 13.68 -6.95 9.14
N VAL A 26 13.93 -6.20 10.22
CA VAL A 26 14.88 -5.07 10.20
C VAL A 26 16.29 -5.59 10.00
N VAL A 27 16.70 -6.60 10.77
CA VAL A 27 18.04 -7.22 10.66
C VAL A 27 18.27 -7.76 9.25
N ARG A 28 17.29 -8.46 8.69
CA ARG A 28 17.37 -8.98 7.30
C ARG A 28 17.48 -7.87 6.26
N ALA A 29 16.76 -6.77 6.45
CA ALA A 29 16.84 -5.63 5.56
C ALA A 29 18.25 -5.01 5.58
N GLU A 30 18.89 -4.91 6.76
CA GLU A 30 20.28 -4.45 6.88
C GLU A 30 21.28 -5.41 6.24
N GLU A 31 21.13 -6.72 6.45
CA GLU A 31 21.96 -7.75 5.79
C GLU A 31 21.86 -7.67 4.26
N LEU A 32 20.69 -7.27 3.75
CA LEU A 32 20.44 -7.01 2.34
C LEU A 32 20.90 -5.61 1.90
N SER A 33 21.52 -4.80 2.77
CA SER A 33 21.93 -3.42 2.50
C SER A 33 20.78 -2.49 2.10
N CYS A 34 19.57 -2.77 2.60
CA CYS A 34 18.40 -1.92 2.36
C CYS A 34 18.43 -0.66 3.22
N ASN A 35 17.93 0.44 2.68
CA ASN A 35 17.70 1.70 3.39
C ASN A 35 16.21 2.07 3.45
N THR A 36 15.35 1.25 2.89
CA THR A 36 13.90 1.22 3.12
C THR A 36 13.42 -0.22 2.94
N MET A 37 12.25 -0.56 3.48
CA MET A 37 11.71 -1.91 3.33
C MET A 37 10.20 -1.90 3.29
N GLN A 38 9.66 -2.98 2.72
CA GLN A 38 8.27 -3.36 2.88
C GLN A 38 8.17 -4.66 3.65
N ILE A 39 7.16 -4.80 4.49
CA ILE A 39 6.84 -6.05 5.16
C ILE A 39 5.34 -6.34 5.05
N PHE A 40 4.95 -7.60 5.15
CA PHE A 40 3.65 -7.91 5.72
C PHE A 40 3.72 -7.76 7.24
N SER A 41 2.67 -7.25 7.86
CA SER A 41 2.60 -7.25 9.31
C SER A 41 2.30 -8.68 9.84
N LYS A 42 1.50 -9.45 9.11
CA LYS A 42 1.13 -10.84 9.47
C LYS A 42 1.29 -11.79 8.28
N ASN A 43 0.96 -13.07 8.48
CA ASN A 43 0.87 -13.98 7.34
C ASN A 43 -0.23 -13.51 6.36
N ALA A 44 0.19 -13.08 5.16
CA ALA A 44 -0.66 -12.50 4.14
C ALA A 44 -1.73 -13.44 3.57
N SER A 45 -1.60 -14.75 3.80
CA SER A 45 -2.49 -15.77 3.26
C SER A 45 -3.56 -16.24 4.25
N THR A 46 -3.65 -15.65 5.45
CA THR A 46 -4.60 -16.09 6.48
C THR A 46 -5.38 -14.95 7.13
N TRP A 47 -6.63 -15.24 7.48
CA TRP A 47 -7.46 -14.34 8.29
C TRP A 47 -7.03 -14.29 9.76
N ARG A 48 -6.24 -15.25 10.22
CA ARG A 48 -5.81 -15.32 11.62
C ARG A 48 -4.83 -14.19 11.92
N GLU A 49 -5.15 -13.40 12.93
CA GLU A 49 -4.29 -12.35 13.43
C GLU A 49 -3.53 -12.87 14.65
N LYS A 50 -2.23 -13.11 14.48
CA LYS A 50 -1.36 -13.34 15.64
C LYS A 50 -1.17 -11.98 16.32
N ILE A 51 -1.55 -11.91 17.60
CA ILE A 51 -1.26 -10.78 18.46
C ILE A 51 0.27 -10.60 18.52
N LEU A 52 0.75 -9.40 18.22
CA LEU A 52 2.15 -9.06 18.43
C LEU A 52 2.42 -9.04 19.92
N LYS A 53 3.45 -9.75 20.34
CA LYS A 53 3.90 -9.65 21.72
C LYS A 53 4.63 -8.32 21.93
N GLU A 54 4.60 -7.81 23.16
CA GLU A 54 5.21 -6.52 23.48
C GLU A 54 6.73 -6.51 23.28
N ASP A 55 7.41 -7.61 23.62
CA ASP A 55 8.84 -7.82 23.36
C ASP A 55 9.19 -7.81 21.85
N GLU A 56 8.34 -8.42 21.01
CA GLU A 56 8.50 -8.39 19.53
C GLU A 56 8.36 -6.95 18.99
N VAL A 57 7.45 -6.14 19.54
CA VAL A 57 7.23 -4.74 19.14
C VAL A 57 8.38 -3.84 19.58
N GLU A 58 8.82 -3.98 20.84
CA GLU A 58 9.95 -3.23 21.39
C GLU A 58 11.22 -3.52 20.60
N SER A 59 11.51 -4.80 20.36
CA SER A 59 12.69 -5.23 19.58
C SER A 59 12.64 -4.70 18.14
N PHE A 60 11.47 -4.73 17.48
CA PHE A 60 11.32 -4.14 16.15
C PHE A 60 11.63 -2.65 16.14
N ARG A 61 11.06 -1.89 17.09
CA ARG A 61 11.27 -0.45 17.20
C ARG A 61 12.73 -0.09 17.53
N GLU A 62 13.37 -0.86 18.40
CA GLU A 62 14.79 -0.66 18.75
C GLU A 62 15.71 -0.96 17.56
N ASN A 63 15.51 -2.09 16.88
CA ASN A 63 16.26 -2.42 15.68
C ASN A 63 16.08 -1.34 14.62
N LEU A 64 14.84 -0.91 14.37
CA LEU A 64 14.56 0.11 13.36
C LEU A 64 15.27 1.43 13.69
N LYS A 65 15.22 1.87 14.95
CA LYS A 65 15.90 3.07 15.44
C LYS A 65 17.42 3.02 15.27
N ASN A 66 18.01 1.83 15.41
CA ASN A 66 19.45 1.62 15.29
C ASN A 66 19.91 1.37 13.83
N SER A 67 18.98 1.23 12.90
CA SER A 67 19.24 0.99 11.48
C SER A 67 19.17 2.28 10.65
N ASN A 68 19.59 2.19 9.38
CA ASN A 68 19.36 3.24 8.37
C ASN A 68 18.08 3.02 7.54
N ILE A 69 17.15 2.17 8.01
CA ILE A 69 15.94 1.81 7.27
C ILE A 69 14.85 2.85 7.55
N ASN A 70 14.53 3.67 6.55
CA ASN A 70 13.43 4.62 6.60
C ASN A 70 13.06 5.10 5.19
N PRO A 71 11.77 5.16 4.82
CA PRO A 71 10.59 4.72 5.57
C PRO A 71 10.44 3.18 5.60
N VAL A 72 9.48 2.69 6.40
CA VAL A 72 8.99 1.30 6.37
C VAL A 72 7.56 1.30 5.86
N PHE A 73 7.29 0.44 4.89
CA PHE A 73 5.95 0.21 4.35
C PHE A 73 5.38 -1.11 4.86
N ILE A 74 4.08 -1.12 5.13
CA ILE A 74 3.36 -2.35 5.47
C ILE A 74 2.38 -2.62 4.34
N HIS A 75 2.39 -3.84 3.81
CA HIS A 75 1.38 -4.28 2.86
C HIS A 75 0.34 -5.12 3.59
N THR A 76 -0.93 -4.93 3.24
CA THR A 76 -2.05 -5.72 3.76
C THR A 76 -2.06 -7.16 3.23
N SER A 77 -2.78 -8.05 3.91
CA SER A 77 -3.08 -9.39 3.39
C SER A 77 -3.89 -9.35 2.08
N TYR A 78 -3.55 -10.23 1.14
CA TYR A 78 -4.27 -10.41 -0.14
C TYR A 78 -5.73 -10.88 0.00
N LEU A 79 -6.19 -11.19 1.21
CA LEU A 79 -7.55 -11.65 1.47
C LEU A 79 -8.57 -10.50 1.58
N ILE A 80 -8.08 -9.28 1.83
CA ILE A 80 -8.92 -8.09 1.98
C ILE A 80 -9.45 -7.68 0.61
N ASN A 81 -10.77 -7.54 0.50
CA ASN A 81 -11.44 -7.04 -0.70
C ASN A 81 -12.50 -5.99 -0.32
N LEU A 82 -12.13 -4.70 -0.44
CA LEU A 82 -13.03 -3.58 -0.14
C LEU A 82 -14.09 -3.33 -1.23
N ALA A 83 -14.04 -4.05 -2.36
CA ALA A 83 -15.04 -4.02 -3.42
C ALA A 83 -16.00 -5.23 -3.40
N SER A 84 -15.80 -6.19 -2.49
CA SER A 84 -16.56 -7.45 -2.45
C SER A 84 -18.07 -7.21 -2.37
N PRO A 85 -18.90 -7.72 -3.29
CA PRO A 85 -20.35 -7.63 -3.21
C PRO A 85 -20.96 -8.49 -2.10
N SER A 86 -20.23 -9.48 -1.58
CA SER A 86 -20.62 -10.19 -0.36
C SER A 86 -20.42 -9.27 0.85
N ASP A 87 -21.51 -8.98 1.57
CA ASP A 87 -21.48 -8.16 2.79
C ASP A 87 -20.61 -8.80 3.87
N GLU A 88 -20.63 -10.13 4.02
CA GLU A 88 -19.79 -10.83 4.98
C GLU A 88 -18.30 -10.57 4.71
N LEU A 89 -17.84 -10.80 3.48
CA LEU A 89 -16.44 -10.57 3.12
C LEU A 89 -16.07 -9.09 3.15
N TYR A 90 -17.01 -8.21 2.79
CA TYR A 90 -16.80 -6.76 2.81
C TYR A 90 -16.56 -6.23 4.23
N PHE A 91 -17.43 -6.56 5.19
CA PHE A 91 -17.24 -6.14 6.58
C PHE A 91 -16.06 -6.84 7.24
N LYS A 92 -15.79 -8.11 6.90
CA LYS A 92 -14.58 -8.81 7.34
C LYS A 92 -13.31 -8.11 6.83
N SER A 93 -13.31 -7.64 5.59
CA SER A 93 -12.20 -6.91 4.96
C SER A 93 -11.97 -5.56 5.63
N ILE A 94 -13.04 -4.81 5.93
CA ILE A 94 -12.95 -3.54 6.68
C ILE A 94 -12.35 -3.76 8.07
N ASN A 95 -12.83 -4.76 8.81
CA ASN A 95 -12.33 -5.05 10.15
C ASN A 95 -10.87 -5.50 10.11
N ALA A 96 -10.51 -6.40 9.20
CA ALA A 96 -9.12 -6.84 9.03
C ALA A 96 -8.19 -5.68 8.65
N PHE A 97 -8.65 -4.74 7.81
CA PHE A 97 -7.88 -3.55 7.48
C PHE A 97 -7.65 -2.65 8.70
N LEU A 98 -8.67 -2.44 9.53
CA LEU A 98 -8.54 -1.67 10.77
C LEU A 98 -7.57 -2.32 11.77
N GLU A 99 -7.56 -3.65 11.88
CA GLU A 99 -6.60 -4.36 12.72
C GLU A 99 -5.16 -4.26 12.16
N GLU A 100 -4.99 -4.28 10.83
CA GLU A 100 -3.72 -3.98 10.18
C GLU A 100 -3.25 -2.54 10.47
N MET A 101 -4.16 -1.54 10.45
CA MET A 101 -3.82 -0.16 10.84
C MET A 101 -3.38 -0.06 12.30
N LYS A 102 -4.09 -0.73 13.22
CA LYS A 102 -3.69 -0.77 14.64
C LYS A 102 -2.31 -1.40 14.82
N ARG A 103 -2.03 -2.49 14.10
CA ARG A 103 -0.70 -3.11 14.10
C ARG A 103 0.36 -2.19 13.51
N ALA A 104 0.06 -1.48 12.44
CA ALA A 104 0.97 -0.53 11.82
C ALA A 104 1.33 0.62 12.78
N ASP A 105 0.34 1.24 13.42
CA ASP A 105 0.52 2.26 14.47
C ASP A 105 1.24 1.73 15.71
N LEU A 106 1.07 0.45 16.04
CA LEU A 106 1.83 -0.19 17.10
C LEU A 106 3.31 -0.36 16.74
N LEU A 107 3.66 -0.47 15.45
CA LEU A 107 5.04 -0.67 15.02
C LEU A 107 5.76 0.64 14.69
N LEU A 108 5.04 1.61 14.12
CA LEU A 108 5.59 2.79 13.48
C LEU A 108 4.85 4.06 13.95
N PRO A 109 5.53 5.21 14.08
CA PRO A 109 4.89 6.46 14.51
C PRO A 109 3.96 7.07 13.44
N ASP A 110 4.38 7.03 12.17
CA ASP A 110 3.63 7.56 11.01
C ASP A 110 3.57 6.48 9.90
N PRO A 111 2.72 5.45 10.07
CA PRO A 111 2.77 4.27 9.21
C PRO A 111 2.21 4.51 7.80
N TYR A 112 2.74 3.79 6.82
CA TYR A 112 2.11 3.63 5.51
C TYR A 112 1.57 2.20 5.36
N LEU A 113 0.29 2.06 5.03
CA LEU A 113 -0.39 0.77 4.84
C LEU A 113 -0.93 0.63 3.42
N ILE A 114 -0.32 -0.25 2.64
CA ILE A 114 -0.61 -0.48 1.22
C ILE A 114 -1.70 -1.52 1.03
N ILE A 115 -2.62 -1.23 0.11
CA ILE A 115 -3.72 -2.09 -0.25
C ILE A 115 -4.04 -2.01 -1.74
N HIS A 116 -4.27 -3.17 -2.34
CA HIS A 116 -4.96 -3.28 -3.62
C HIS A 116 -6.44 -2.92 -3.38
N PRO A 117 -7.04 -1.95 -4.11
CA PRO A 117 -8.36 -1.41 -3.79
C PRO A 117 -9.45 -2.48 -3.62
N GLY A 118 -9.42 -3.51 -4.45
CA GLY A 118 -10.30 -4.67 -4.37
C GLY A 118 -10.79 -5.13 -5.73
N ALA A 119 -11.62 -6.18 -5.72
CA ALA A 119 -12.22 -6.75 -6.91
C ALA A 119 -13.75 -6.81 -6.80
N HIS A 120 -14.45 -6.39 -7.86
CA HIS A 120 -15.92 -6.30 -7.86
C HIS A 120 -16.63 -7.65 -8.10
N THR A 121 -15.89 -8.69 -8.48
CA THR A 121 -16.37 -10.08 -8.67
C THR A 121 -17.70 -10.18 -9.43
N GLY A 122 -17.79 -9.50 -10.57
CA GLY A 122 -18.97 -9.51 -11.46
C GLY A 122 -20.04 -8.45 -11.16
N ALA A 123 -19.96 -7.70 -10.05
CA ALA A 123 -20.95 -6.67 -9.72
C ALA A 123 -20.82 -5.36 -10.54
N GLY A 124 -19.77 -5.24 -11.36
CA GLY A 124 -19.46 -4.06 -12.17
C GLY A 124 -18.53 -3.06 -11.46
N GLU A 125 -17.76 -2.31 -12.25
CA GLU A 125 -16.75 -1.40 -11.74
C GLU A 125 -17.34 -0.26 -10.90
N GLU A 126 -18.42 0.35 -11.37
CA GLU A 126 -19.07 1.45 -10.64
C GLU A 126 -19.51 1.00 -9.25
N TYR A 127 -20.12 -0.19 -9.16
CA TYR A 127 -20.51 -0.76 -7.88
C TYR A 127 -19.30 -0.94 -6.97
N GLY A 128 -18.21 -1.53 -7.48
CA GLY A 128 -17.01 -1.78 -6.70
C GLY A 128 -16.31 -0.49 -6.23
N ILE A 129 -16.21 0.53 -7.09
CA ILE A 129 -15.65 1.85 -6.74
C ILE A 129 -16.48 2.49 -5.62
N GLN A 130 -17.81 2.52 -5.74
CA GLN A 130 -18.68 3.05 -4.68
C GLN A 130 -18.56 2.27 -3.37
N ARG A 131 -18.32 0.96 -3.47
CA ARG A 131 -18.12 0.10 -2.31
C ARG A 131 -16.78 0.38 -1.62
N ILE A 132 -15.69 0.54 -2.37
CA ILE A 132 -14.39 0.97 -1.85
C ILE A 132 -14.49 2.34 -1.18
N ILE A 133 -15.15 3.32 -1.82
CA ILE A 133 -15.35 4.66 -1.23
C ILE A 133 -16.04 4.58 0.14
N ARG A 134 -17.09 3.76 0.25
CA ARG A 134 -17.78 3.55 1.54
C ARG A 134 -16.88 2.88 2.57
N ALA A 135 -16.10 1.87 2.17
CA ALA A 135 -15.17 1.19 3.06
C ALA A 135 -14.09 2.14 3.58
N LEU A 136 -13.46 2.91 2.70
CA LEU A 136 -12.45 3.91 3.05
C LEU A 136 -13.01 4.91 4.06
N ASN A 137 -14.24 5.40 3.85
CA ASN A 137 -14.87 6.32 4.78
C ASN A 137 -15.15 5.71 6.16
N ILE A 138 -15.60 4.45 6.22
CA ILE A 138 -15.79 3.72 7.49
C ILE A 138 -14.45 3.53 8.20
N ILE A 139 -13.41 3.13 7.46
CA ILE A 139 -12.07 2.89 7.98
C ILE A 139 -11.48 4.20 8.53
N LEU A 140 -11.53 5.29 7.75
CA LEU A 140 -11.02 6.60 8.16
C LEU A 140 -11.73 7.10 9.42
N GLU A 141 -13.06 7.04 9.48
CA GLU A 141 -13.86 7.44 10.65
C GLU A 141 -13.47 6.63 11.90
N LYS A 142 -13.46 5.30 11.80
CA LYS A 142 -13.07 4.43 12.93
C LYS A 142 -11.60 4.60 13.33
N SER A 143 -10.71 4.83 12.37
CA SER A 143 -9.30 5.05 12.64
C SER A 143 -9.08 6.38 13.37
N ALA A 144 -9.88 7.41 13.06
CA ALA A 144 -9.85 8.68 13.75
C ALA A 144 -10.36 8.55 15.20
N ASP A 145 -11.46 7.81 15.42
CA ASP A 145 -11.98 7.51 16.76
C ASP A 145 -10.92 6.79 17.64
N LEU A 146 -10.09 5.96 17.01
CA LEU A 146 -9.00 5.23 17.65
C LEU A 146 -7.66 6.01 17.69
N ASN A 147 -7.63 7.24 17.19
CA ASN A 147 -6.44 8.10 17.08
C ASN A 147 -5.28 7.51 16.24
N LEU A 148 -5.56 6.58 15.34
CA LEU A 148 -4.56 5.97 14.48
C LEU A 148 -3.98 6.99 13.48
N LYS A 149 -2.69 6.91 13.20
CA LYS A 149 -1.91 7.81 12.32
C LYS A 149 -1.63 7.24 10.94
N THR A 150 -1.84 5.92 10.74
CA THR A 150 -1.61 5.22 9.47
C THR A 150 -2.20 5.92 8.23
N MET A 151 -1.36 6.26 7.25
CA MET A 151 -1.78 6.65 5.91
C MET A 151 -2.08 5.40 5.06
N ILE A 152 -3.24 5.41 4.39
CA ILE A 152 -3.64 4.36 3.46
C ILE A 152 -2.98 4.63 2.12
N LEU A 153 -2.31 3.66 1.52
CA LEU A 153 -1.78 3.76 0.16
C LEU A 153 -2.58 2.84 -0.76
N LEU A 154 -3.31 3.43 -1.70
CA LEU A 154 -3.98 2.66 -2.76
C LEU A 154 -2.93 2.30 -3.82
N GLU A 155 -2.74 1.01 -4.04
CA GLU A 155 -1.86 0.49 -5.08
C GLU A 155 -2.62 0.34 -6.40
N ASP A 156 -2.02 0.74 -7.52
CA ASP A 156 -2.56 0.38 -8.83
C ASP A 156 -2.48 -1.14 -9.07
N THR A 157 -3.34 -1.66 -9.94
CA THR A 157 -3.40 -3.11 -10.21
C THR A 157 -3.32 -3.39 -11.70
N ALA A 158 -2.92 -4.60 -12.07
CA ALA A 158 -2.88 -5.03 -13.47
C ALA A 158 -4.28 -5.16 -14.13
N GLY A 159 -5.37 -4.84 -13.42
CA GLY A 159 -6.74 -4.96 -13.97
C GLY A 159 -7.20 -6.39 -14.27
N SER A 160 -6.44 -7.41 -13.85
CA SER A 160 -6.73 -8.80 -14.17
C SER A 160 -8.06 -9.26 -13.55
N GLY A 161 -8.93 -9.84 -14.38
CA GLY A 161 -10.22 -10.38 -13.94
C GLY A 161 -11.22 -9.29 -13.56
N THR A 162 -11.38 -9.04 -12.26
CA THR A 162 -12.35 -8.04 -11.74
C THR A 162 -11.72 -7.05 -10.76
N HIS A 163 -10.39 -6.98 -10.73
CA HIS A 163 -9.65 -6.04 -9.89
C HIS A 163 -9.82 -4.61 -10.39
N LEU A 164 -9.94 -3.69 -9.44
CA LEU A 164 -10.05 -2.25 -9.68
C LEU A 164 -8.74 -1.55 -9.36
N GLY A 165 -8.62 -0.30 -9.80
CA GLY A 165 -7.43 0.51 -9.60
C GLY A 165 -6.40 0.37 -10.73
N TYR A 166 -6.77 -0.24 -11.85
CA TYR A 166 -5.89 -0.38 -13.01
C TYR A 166 -5.82 0.87 -13.88
N THR A 167 -6.63 1.90 -13.57
CA THR A 167 -6.44 3.24 -14.10
C THR A 167 -6.29 4.25 -12.98
N PHE A 168 -5.46 5.27 -13.20
CA PHE A 168 -5.33 6.37 -12.24
C PHE A 168 -6.63 7.14 -12.08
N TYR A 169 -7.51 7.14 -13.10
CA TYR A 169 -8.86 7.67 -12.97
C TYR A 169 -9.73 6.90 -11.97
N GLN A 170 -9.68 5.56 -11.96
CA GLN A 170 -10.39 4.76 -10.94
C GLN A 170 -9.87 5.08 -9.53
N LEU A 171 -8.55 5.16 -9.35
CA LEU A 171 -7.95 5.52 -8.07
C LEU A 171 -8.36 6.93 -7.63
N LYS A 172 -8.32 7.91 -8.55
CA LYS A 172 -8.81 9.27 -8.28
C LYS A 172 -10.24 9.26 -7.74
N ARG A 173 -11.14 8.51 -8.37
CA ARG A 173 -12.54 8.45 -7.90
C ARG A 173 -12.65 7.94 -6.47
N MET A 174 -11.83 6.96 -6.10
CA MET A 174 -11.79 6.43 -4.74
C MET A 174 -11.26 7.47 -3.74
N VAL A 175 -10.18 8.17 -4.09
CA VAL A 175 -9.60 9.25 -3.28
C VAL A 175 -10.56 10.42 -3.14
N GLU A 176 -11.19 10.88 -4.23
CA GLU A 176 -12.14 12.00 -4.20
C GLU A 176 -13.41 11.69 -3.39
N GLY A 177 -13.85 10.43 -3.38
CA GLY A 177 -14.98 9.98 -2.59
C GLY A 177 -14.68 9.84 -1.08
N ALA A 178 -13.40 9.81 -0.68
CA ALA A 178 -13.02 9.75 0.72
C ALA A 178 -13.13 11.13 1.40
N LYS A 179 -13.63 11.13 2.64
CA LYS A 179 -13.84 12.33 3.47
C LYS A 179 -12.52 12.96 3.92
N ASP A 180 -11.53 12.14 4.30
CA ASP A 180 -10.20 12.60 4.70
C ASP A 180 -9.13 12.17 3.69
N ARG A 181 -9.05 12.93 2.59
CA ARG A 181 -8.11 12.67 1.49
C ARG A 181 -6.65 12.77 1.91
N LYS A 182 -6.34 13.56 2.96
CA LYS A 182 -4.96 13.75 3.43
C LYS A 182 -4.38 12.48 4.06
N ARG A 183 -5.23 11.51 4.39
CA ARG A 183 -4.87 10.20 4.93
C ARG A 183 -4.80 9.10 3.88
N ILE A 184 -4.92 9.45 2.59
CA ILE A 184 -4.81 8.52 1.48
C ILE A 184 -3.73 9.02 0.50
N GLY A 185 -2.77 8.15 0.22
CA GLY A 185 -1.79 8.32 -0.85
C GLY A 185 -1.85 7.17 -1.85
N MET A 186 -0.82 7.08 -2.68
CA MET A 186 -0.68 6.08 -3.73
C MET A 186 0.61 5.26 -3.56
N CYS A 187 0.49 3.96 -3.80
CA CYS A 187 1.59 3.08 -4.16
C CYS A 187 1.53 2.84 -5.67
N PHE A 188 2.65 3.03 -6.37
CA PHE A 188 2.73 2.77 -7.81
C PHE A 188 3.51 1.49 -8.07
N ASP A 189 2.90 0.48 -8.65
CA ASP A 189 3.57 -0.74 -9.08
C ASP A 189 3.81 -0.73 -10.59
N THR A 190 5.09 -0.68 -10.95
CA THR A 190 5.53 -0.62 -12.35
C THR A 190 5.13 -1.84 -13.17
N CYS A 191 5.06 -3.03 -12.59
CA CYS A 191 4.63 -4.24 -13.28
C CYS A 191 3.12 -4.24 -13.51
N HIS A 192 2.35 -3.78 -12.50
CA HIS A 192 0.90 -3.62 -12.63
C HIS A 192 0.52 -2.60 -13.68
N ALA A 193 1.15 -1.43 -13.64
CA ALA A 193 0.93 -0.37 -14.62
C ALA A 193 1.28 -0.85 -16.03
N PHE A 194 2.41 -1.54 -16.19
CA PHE A 194 2.79 -2.10 -17.49
C PHE A 194 1.72 -3.05 -18.03
N ALA A 195 1.30 -4.03 -17.22
CA ALA A 195 0.24 -4.97 -17.57
C ALA A 195 -1.15 -4.32 -17.76
N ALA A 196 -1.38 -3.13 -17.21
CA ALA A 196 -2.60 -2.35 -17.41
C ALA A 196 -2.54 -1.47 -18.68
N GLY A 197 -1.40 -1.45 -19.39
CA GLY A 197 -1.20 -0.76 -20.66
C GLY A 197 -0.41 0.55 -20.57
N TYR A 198 0.21 0.88 -19.44
CA TYR A 198 1.12 2.02 -19.32
C TYR A 198 2.52 1.61 -19.76
N ASP A 199 2.97 2.11 -20.90
CA ASP A 199 4.26 1.70 -21.46
C ASP A 199 5.45 2.36 -20.74
N LEU A 200 6.06 1.64 -19.81
CA LEU A 200 7.21 2.10 -19.04
C LEU A 200 8.56 1.71 -19.67
N SER A 201 8.56 1.12 -20.87
CA SER A 201 9.78 0.59 -21.50
C SER A 201 10.69 1.68 -22.09
N HIS A 202 10.19 2.92 -22.18
CA HIS A 202 10.92 4.07 -22.67
C HIS A 202 10.53 5.36 -21.97
N GLN A 203 11.43 6.34 -22.02
CA GLN A 203 11.32 7.61 -21.30
C GLN A 203 10.00 8.34 -21.55
N GLU A 204 9.53 8.40 -22.80
CA GLU A 204 8.27 9.10 -23.14
C GLU A 204 7.06 8.50 -22.41
N GLY A 205 6.96 7.18 -22.33
CA GLY A 205 5.83 6.54 -21.66
C GLY A 205 5.92 6.63 -20.13
N VAL A 206 7.13 6.68 -19.56
CA VAL A 206 7.33 7.04 -18.15
C VAL A 206 6.86 8.48 -17.89
N GLU A 207 7.24 9.44 -18.74
CA GLU A 207 6.82 10.84 -18.63
C GLU A 207 5.30 10.97 -18.71
N GLN A 208 4.65 10.33 -19.69
CA GLN A 208 3.19 10.30 -19.83
C GLN A 208 2.49 9.69 -18.62
N THR A 209 3.03 8.58 -18.09
CA THR A 209 2.48 7.93 -16.88
C THR A 209 2.56 8.87 -15.67
N LEU A 210 3.69 9.54 -15.47
CA LEU A 210 3.86 10.49 -14.37
C LEU A 210 2.96 11.72 -14.52
N GLU A 211 2.78 12.24 -15.74
CA GLU A 211 1.81 13.30 -16.03
C GLU A 211 0.38 12.87 -15.70
N GLU A 212 0.03 11.62 -15.99
CA GLU A 212 -1.30 11.09 -15.70
C GLU A 212 -1.53 10.90 -14.19
N ILE A 213 -0.53 10.40 -13.46
CA ILE A 213 -0.54 10.36 -11.99
C ILE A 213 -0.71 11.78 -11.42
N ASP A 214 0.07 12.75 -11.88
CA ASP A 214 -0.01 14.13 -11.39
C ASP A 214 -1.40 14.74 -11.64
N LYS A 215 -1.93 14.53 -12.85
CA LYS A 215 -3.25 15.02 -13.26
C LYS A 215 -4.39 14.47 -12.40
N TYR A 216 -4.34 13.18 -12.04
CA TYR A 216 -5.46 12.51 -11.38
C TYR A 216 -5.34 12.44 -9.86
N LEU A 217 -4.12 12.30 -9.34
CA LEU A 217 -3.84 12.08 -7.92
C LEU A 217 -2.93 13.16 -7.32
N GLY A 218 -2.06 13.75 -8.12
CA GLY A 218 -0.99 14.65 -7.68
C GLY A 218 0.26 13.85 -7.28
N LEU A 219 1.43 14.26 -7.81
CA LEU A 219 2.69 13.55 -7.50
C LEU A 219 3.06 13.60 -6.01
N GLU A 220 2.54 14.56 -5.25
CA GLU A 220 2.74 14.61 -3.81
C GLU A 220 2.03 13.46 -3.07
N GLN A 221 1.04 12.81 -3.69
CA GLN A 221 0.38 11.63 -3.13
C GLN A 221 1.13 10.33 -3.43
N LEU A 222 2.07 10.31 -4.36
CA LEU A 222 2.91 9.15 -4.64
C LEU A 222 3.91 8.95 -3.50
N LYS A 223 3.71 7.92 -2.67
CA LYS A 223 4.54 7.67 -1.48
C LYS A 223 5.55 6.55 -1.66
N VAL A 224 5.30 5.62 -2.57
CA VAL A 224 6.15 4.46 -2.81
C VAL A 224 5.98 3.95 -4.23
N ILE A 225 7.09 3.45 -4.80
CA ILE A 225 7.10 2.74 -6.07
C ILE A 225 7.50 1.28 -5.78
N HIS A 226 6.63 0.33 -6.12
CA HIS A 226 7.02 -1.06 -6.29
C HIS A 226 7.71 -1.19 -7.65
N LEU A 227 9.04 -1.31 -7.62
CA LEU A 227 9.85 -1.42 -8.82
C LEU A 227 10.01 -2.90 -9.20
N ASN A 228 9.09 -3.38 -10.03
CA ASN A 228 8.96 -4.76 -10.44
C ASN A 228 9.06 -4.84 -11.97
N ASP A 229 9.88 -5.76 -12.47
CA ASP A 229 9.86 -6.11 -13.89
C ASP A 229 8.59 -6.91 -14.22
N SER A 230 8.16 -6.89 -15.48
CA SER A 230 7.00 -7.65 -15.93
C SER A 230 7.38 -8.83 -16.80
N LYS A 231 6.77 -9.99 -16.52
CA LYS A 231 6.88 -11.18 -17.39
C LYS A 231 5.98 -11.10 -18.63
N TYR A 232 4.98 -10.22 -18.63
CA TYR A 232 3.94 -10.12 -19.65
C TYR A 232 3.67 -8.65 -20.01
N PRO A 233 3.34 -8.34 -21.28
CA PRO A 233 2.85 -7.02 -21.67
C PRO A 233 1.53 -6.65 -21.00
#